data_AF-A0A8T3U193-F1
#
_entry.id   AF-A0A8T3U193-F1
#
_cell.length_a   1.000
_cell.length_b   1.000
_cell.length_c   1.000
_cell.angle_alpha   90.00
_cell.angle_beta   90.00
_cell.angle_gamma   90.00
#
_symmetry.space_group_name_H-M   'P 1'
#
loop_
_entity.id
_entity.type
_entity.pdbx_description
1 polymer ?
#
loop_
_entity_poly.entity_id
_entity_poly.type
_entity_poly.pdbx_seq_one_letter_code
_entity_poly.pdbx_strand_id
1 'polypeptide(L)'
;MSNIYKYYENTKNALPHKNVQKVLEMDIIAGNAIDLGCGAGRDTIYLIKNGWNVLAIDKEDTKGLIEEKLNENELKNFRFSLQNFQNVELENNSLLVSNFSIPFCGKKYFKEFWNKIEESIEKGRIFCW
;
A
#
# COMPACT_ATOMS: atom_id res chain seq x y z
N MET A 1 21.08 6.66 11.90
CA MET A 1 19.88 6.25 11.11
C MET A 1 19.00 7.46 10.93
N SER A 2 18.47 7.67 9.73
CA SER A 2 17.49 8.74 9.49
C SER A 2 16.20 8.47 10.28
N ASN A 3 15.43 9.53 10.55
CA ASN A 3 14.18 9.42 11.32
C ASN A 3 13.16 8.45 10.68
N ILE A 4 13.20 8.28 9.35
CA ILE A 4 12.26 7.43 8.63
C ILE A 4 12.55 5.93 8.84
N TYR A 5 13.82 5.50 8.86
CA TYR A 5 14.14 4.10 9.18
C TYR A 5 13.79 3.74 10.62
N LYS A 6 13.97 4.67 11.56
CA LYS A 6 13.54 4.47 12.96
C LYS A 6 12.01 4.31 13.05
N TYR A 7 11.26 5.07 12.26
CA TYR A 7 9.81 4.90 12.17
C TYR A 7 9.43 3.51 11.66
N TYR A 8 10.05 3.04 10.57
CA TYR A 8 9.79 1.71 10.02
C TYR A 8 10.12 0.59 11.01
N GLU A 9 11.28 0.65 11.67
CA GLU A 9 11.65 -0.30 12.72
C GLU A 9 10.62 -0.38 13.85
N ASN A 10 10.07 0.77 14.26
CA ASN A 10 9.05 0.82 15.30
C ASN A 10 7.69 0.27 14.84
N THR A 11 7.38 0.37 13.55
CA THR A 11 6.07 -0.01 12.99
C THR A 11 6.03 -1.39 12.33
N LYS A 12 7.17 -2.06 12.12
CA LYS A 12 7.25 -3.33 11.36
C LYS A 12 6.48 -4.51 11.95
N ASN A 13 6.10 -4.43 13.22
CA ASN A 13 5.27 -5.42 13.90
C ASN A 13 3.91 -4.84 14.35
N ALA A 14 3.53 -3.67 13.85
CA ALA A 14 2.25 -3.07 14.17
C ALA A 14 1.11 -3.86 13.51
N LEU A 15 -0.06 -3.86 14.16
CA LEU A 15 -1.28 -4.37 13.57
C LEU A 15 -1.69 -3.54 12.34
N PRO A 16 -2.38 -4.15 11.35
CA PRO A 16 -2.94 -3.42 10.23
C PRO A 16 -3.92 -2.35 10.70
N HIS A 17 -4.15 -1.33 9.88
CA HIS A 17 -5.13 -0.30 10.20
C HIS A 17 -6.55 -0.86 10.20
N LYS A 18 -7.39 -0.32 11.08
CA LYS A 18 -8.78 -0.78 11.27
C LYS A 18 -9.64 -0.68 10.01
N ASN A 19 -9.37 0.28 9.12
CA ASN A 19 -10.09 0.39 7.85
C ASN A 19 -9.75 -0.79 6.92
N VAL A 20 -8.49 -1.21 6.86
CA VAL A 20 -8.07 -2.39 6.08
C VAL A 20 -8.69 -3.67 6.65
N GLN A 21 -8.76 -3.79 7.99
CA GLN A 21 -9.49 -4.90 8.63
C GLN A 21 -10.95 -4.95 8.19
N LYS A 22 -11.65 -3.81 8.21
CA LYS A 22 -13.05 -3.73 7.77
C LYS A 22 -13.25 -4.10 6.31
N VAL A 23 -12.32 -3.73 5.42
CA VAL A 23 -12.41 -4.12 4.00
C VAL A 23 -12.44 -5.64 3.83
N LEU A 24 -11.70 -6.38 4.65
CA LEU A 24 -11.71 -7.85 4.62
C LEU A 24 -12.94 -8.48 5.27
N GLU A 25 -13.69 -7.72 6.06
CA GLU A 25 -14.99 -8.15 6.59
C GLU A 25 -16.14 -7.92 5.60
N MET A 26 -15.90 -7.18 4.51
CA MET A 26 -16.88 -6.94 3.45
C MET A 26 -16.95 -8.13 2.48
N ASP A 27 -18.11 -8.31 1.84
CA ASP A 27 -18.31 -9.31 0.79
C ASP A 27 -17.65 -8.86 -0.53
N ILE A 28 -16.32 -8.86 -0.55
CA ILE A 28 -15.50 -8.42 -1.67
C ILE A 28 -14.57 -9.55 -2.08
N ILE A 29 -14.57 -9.84 -3.36
CA ILE A 29 -13.65 -10.81 -3.95
C ILE A 29 -12.26 -10.17 -4.00
N ALA A 30 -11.29 -10.84 -3.38
CA ALA A 30 -9.90 -10.40 -3.41
C ALA A 30 -9.40 -10.30 -4.87
N GLY A 31 -8.74 -9.19 -5.17
CA GLY A 31 -8.19 -8.89 -6.49
C GLY A 31 -6.82 -8.23 -6.38
N ASN A 32 -6.59 -7.25 -7.25
CA ASN A 32 -5.38 -6.43 -7.19
C ASN A 32 -5.60 -5.26 -6.23
N ALA A 33 -4.65 -5.02 -5.34
CA ALA A 33 -4.60 -3.89 -4.44
C ALA A 33 -3.30 -3.11 -4.58
N ILE A 34 -3.37 -1.80 -4.31
CA ILE A 34 -2.20 -0.94 -4.15
C ILE A 34 -2.13 -0.49 -2.69
N ASP A 35 -0.95 -0.64 -2.06
CA ASP A 35 -0.62 -0.03 -0.77
C ASP A 35 0.36 1.12 -1.01
N LEU A 36 -0.19 2.34 -1.08
CA LEU A 36 0.50 3.55 -1.49
C LEU A 36 1.10 4.27 -0.28
N GLY A 37 2.43 4.29 -0.19
CA GLY A 37 3.17 4.67 1.01
C GLY A 37 3.16 3.55 2.05
N CYS A 38 3.45 2.33 1.62
CA CYS A 38 3.31 1.10 2.42
C CYS A 38 4.20 1.05 3.68
N GLY A 39 5.29 1.83 3.72
CA GLY A 39 6.23 1.85 4.83
C GLY A 39 6.72 0.45 5.20
N ALA A 40 6.63 0.09 6.48
CA ALA A 40 7.02 -1.24 6.96
C ALA A 40 6.02 -2.37 6.61
N GLY A 41 4.95 -2.07 5.87
CA GLY A 41 4.11 -3.05 5.20
C GLY A 41 3.01 -3.73 6.02
N ARG A 42 2.62 -3.20 7.19
CA ARG A 42 1.56 -3.84 8.02
C ARG A 42 0.26 -4.12 7.27
N ASP A 43 -0.16 -3.23 6.37
CA ASP A 43 -1.40 -3.37 5.60
C ASP A 43 -1.16 -4.27 4.39
N THR A 44 -0.06 -4.07 3.65
CA THR A 44 0.43 -4.98 2.59
C THR A 44 0.44 -6.44 3.03
N ILE A 45 1.11 -6.75 4.14
CA ILE A 45 1.23 -8.12 4.67
C ILE A 45 -0.14 -8.69 4.99
N TYR A 46 -1.00 -7.88 5.62
CA TYR A 46 -2.32 -8.33 6.03
C TYR A 46 -3.23 -8.62 4.83
N LEU A 47 -3.20 -7.78 3.79
CA LEU A 47 -3.93 -8.02 2.54
C LEU A 47 -3.45 -9.30 1.84
N ILE A 48 -2.13 -9.48 1.69
CA ILE A 48 -1.55 -10.67 1.04
C ILE A 48 -1.97 -11.96 1.75
N LYS A 49 -1.93 -11.97 3.08
CA LYS A 49 -2.35 -13.12 3.91
C LYS A 49 -3.82 -13.47 3.76
N ASN A 50 -4.62 -12.56 3.21
CA ASN A 50 -6.04 -12.76 2.92
C ASN A 50 -6.32 -12.82 1.41
N GLY A 51 -5.33 -13.22 0.60
CA GLY A 51 -5.51 -13.60 -0.80
C GLY A 51 -5.45 -12.47 -1.81
N TRP A 52 -5.08 -11.25 -1.40
CA TRP A 52 -4.91 -10.12 -2.32
C TRP A 52 -3.57 -10.17 -3.04
N ASN A 53 -3.56 -9.75 -4.31
CA ASN A 53 -2.33 -9.43 -5.04
C ASN A 53 -1.99 -7.97 -4.78
N VAL A 54 -0.89 -7.69 -4.08
CA VAL A 54 -0.56 -6.35 -3.62
C VAL A 54 0.66 -5.80 -4.35
N LEU A 55 0.48 -4.62 -4.96
CA LEU A 55 1.57 -3.73 -5.33
C LEU A 55 1.81 -2.73 -4.19
N ALA A 56 2.89 -2.93 -3.44
CA ALA A 56 3.32 -2.02 -2.40
C ALA A 56 4.24 -0.95 -2.99
N ILE A 57 3.94 0.32 -2.74
CA ILE A 57 4.70 1.46 -3.25
C ILE A 57 5.20 2.28 -2.07
N ASP A 58 6.50 2.57 -2.03
CA ASP A 58 7.07 3.53 -1.08
C ASP A 58 8.23 4.27 -1.73
N LYS A 59 8.60 5.42 -1.17
CA LYS A 59 9.76 6.20 -1.63
C LYS A 59 11.08 5.68 -1.08
N GLU A 60 11.02 4.92 0.01
CA GLU A 60 12.15 4.25 0.64
C GLU A 60 12.11 2.75 0.30
N ASP A 61 13.27 2.11 0.17
CA ASP A 61 13.32 0.67 -0.07
C ASP A 61 13.01 -0.10 1.22
N THR A 62 11.73 -0.45 1.40
CA THR A 62 11.23 -1.24 2.54
C THR A 62 10.93 -2.68 2.15
N LYS A 63 11.26 -3.09 0.93
CA LYS A 63 10.90 -4.40 0.36
C LYS A 63 11.29 -5.55 1.27
N GLY A 64 12.54 -5.56 1.74
CA GLY A 64 13.05 -6.63 2.62
C GLY A 64 12.26 -6.78 3.92
N LEU A 65 11.81 -5.66 4.52
CA LEU A 65 11.00 -5.70 5.75
C LEU A 65 9.68 -6.44 5.56
N ILE A 66 9.11 -6.33 4.35
CA ILE A 66 7.85 -6.98 3.99
C ILE A 66 8.09 -8.45 3.65
N GLU A 67 9.11 -8.74 2.82
CA GLU A 67 9.45 -10.11 2.40
C GLU A 67 9.76 -11.03 3.59
N GLU A 68 10.45 -10.52 4.62
CA GLU A 68 10.74 -11.25 5.85
C GLU A 68 9.49 -11.77 6.60
N LYS A 69 8.31 -11.22 6.30
CA LYS A 69 7.04 -11.55 6.97
C LYS A 69 6.12 -12.45 6.15
N LEU A 70 6.53 -12.80 4.93
CA LEU A 70 5.77 -13.58 3.97
C LEU A 70 6.45 -14.93 3.71
N ASN A 71 5.66 -15.97 3.50
CA ASN A 71 6.16 -17.27 3.02
C ASN A 71 6.24 -17.33 1.48
N GLU A 72 6.82 -18.40 0.92
CA GLU A 72 7.01 -18.56 -0.52
C GLU A 72 5.74 -18.45 -1.37
N ASN A 73 4.59 -18.87 -0.85
CA ASN A 73 3.32 -18.75 -1.56
C ASN A 73 2.77 -17.33 -1.49
N GLU A 74 2.87 -16.69 -0.34
CA GLU A 74 2.46 -15.29 -0.14
C GLU A 74 3.31 -14.33 -0.98
N LEU A 75 4.61 -14.60 -1.13
CA LEU A 75 5.53 -13.79 -1.95
C LEU A 75 5.12 -13.72 -3.43
N LYS A 76 4.39 -14.72 -3.95
CA LYS A 76 3.87 -14.69 -5.34
C LYS A 76 2.85 -13.59 -5.55
N ASN A 77 2.17 -13.18 -4.48
CA ASN A 77 1.16 -12.12 -4.50
C ASN A 77 1.75 -10.76 -4.12
N PHE A 78 3.06 -10.67 -3.89
CA PHE A 78 3.75 -9.45 -3.51
C PHE A 78 4.53 -8.86 -4.68
N ARG A 79 4.27 -7.58 -4.96
CA ARG A 79 5.15 -6.75 -5.80
C ARG A 79 5.50 -5.48 -5.02
N PHE A 80 6.72 -5.00 -5.23
CA PHE A 80 7.21 -3.76 -4.65
C PHE A 80 7.67 -2.80 -5.74
N SER A 81 7.38 -1.51 -5.57
CA SER A 81 7.87 -0.46 -6.46
C SER A 81 8.38 0.74 -5.67
N LEU A 82 9.64 1.09 -5.87
CA LEU A 82 10.27 2.27 -5.28
C LEU A 82 9.88 3.52 -6.08
N GLN A 83 8.94 4.32 -5.59
CA GLN A 83 8.44 5.50 -6.30
C GLN A 83 8.17 6.67 -5.35
N ASN A 84 8.21 7.88 -5.90
CA ASN A 84 7.79 9.09 -5.19
C ASN A 84 6.43 9.55 -5.71
N PHE A 85 5.66 10.27 -4.89
CA PHE A 85 4.32 10.72 -5.28
C PHE A 85 4.29 11.75 -6.40
N GLN A 86 5.38 12.50 -6.62
CA GLN A 86 5.46 13.49 -7.70
C GLN A 86 5.35 12.86 -9.09
N ASN A 87 5.73 11.59 -9.23
CA ASN A 87 5.80 10.87 -10.50
C ASN A 87 5.34 9.41 -10.33
N VAL A 88 4.41 9.18 -9.41
CA VAL A 88 3.88 7.83 -9.17
C VAL A 88 3.11 7.35 -10.40
N GLU A 89 3.30 6.09 -10.75
CA GLU A 89 2.52 5.37 -11.75
C GLU A 89 1.66 4.34 -11.03
N LEU A 90 0.36 4.36 -11.30
CA LEU A 90 -0.63 3.50 -10.67
C LEU A 90 -1.29 2.63 -11.74
N GLU A 91 -1.29 1.33 -11.53
CA GLU A 91 -2.04 0.37 -12.35
C GLU A 91 -3.49 0.26 -11.88
N ASN A 92 -4.35 -0.27 -12.76
CA ASN A 92 -5.74 -0.54 -12.42
C ASN A 92 -5.85 -1.50 -11.24
N ASN A 93 -6.67 -1.13 -10.26
CA ASN A 93 -6.81 -1.87 -9.03
C ASN A 93 -8.25 -1.87 -8.49
N SER A 94 -8.50 -2.86 -7.64
CA SER A 94 -9.79 -3.08 -6.98
C SER A 94 -9.83 -2.57 -5.54
N LEU A 95 -8.68 -2.15 -5.01
CA LEU A 95 -8.51 -1.57 -3.69
C LEU A 95 -7.25 -0.71 -3.68
N LEU A 96 -7.37 0.56 -3.29
CA LEU A 96 -6.21 1.40 -3.01
C LEU A 96 -6.21 1.81 -1.54
N VAL A 97 -5.14 1.47 -0.83
CA VAL A 97 -4.85 1.85 0.55
C VAL A 97 -3.78 2.94 0.53
N SER A 98 -3.99 4.03 1.27
CA SER A 98 -3.08 5.18 1.33
C SER A 98 -3.00 5.76 2.76
N ASN A 99 -3.01 4.86 3.75
CA ASN A 99 -3.07 5.22 5.17
C ASN A 99 -1.89 6.11 5.59
N PHE A 100 -2.21 7.32 6.06
CA PHE A 100 -1.22 8.31 6.53
C PHE A 100 -0.15 8.72 5.51
N SER A 101 -0.35 8.44 4.22
CA SER A 101 0.69 8.66 3.21
C SER A 101 0.44 9.93 2.38
N ILE A 102 -0.80 10.21 1.99
CA ILE A 102 -1.17 11.34 1.11
C ILE A 102 -0.57 12.70 1.50
N PRO A 103 -0.50 13.09 2.79
CA PRO A 103 0.08 14.38 3.19
C PRO A 103 1.56 14.56 2.81
N PHE A 104 2.29 13.49 2.50
CA PHE A 104 3.66 13.56 1.99
C PHE A 104 3.74 13.97 0.51
N CYS A 105 2.62 14.00 -0.21
CA CYS A 105 2.58 14.55 -1.56
C CYS A 105 2.72 16.08 -1.50
N GLY A 106 3.74 16.60 -2.20
CA GLY A 106 3.95 18.05 -2.26
C GLY A 106 2.77 18.75 -2.92
N LYS A 107 2.30 19.86 -2.33
CA LYS A 107 1.12 20.62 -2.77
C LYS A 107 1.08 20.92 -4.28
N LYS A 108 2.24 21.16 -4.90
CA LYS A 108 2.36 21.42 -6.35
C LYS A 108 1.89 20.24 -7.21
N TYR A 109 2.06 19.02 -6.73
CA TYR A 109 1.81 17.77 -7.47
C TYR A 109 0.48 17.13 -7.11
N PHE A 110 -0.17 17.59 -6.03
CA PHE A 110 -1.35 16.95 -5.46
C PHE A 110 -2.48 16.74 -6.47
N LYS A 111 -2.75 17.72 -7.35
CA LYS A 111 -3.83 17.60 -8.34
C LYS A 111 -3.58 16.43 -9.29
N GLU A 112 -2.37 16.33 -9.83
CA GLU A 112 -2.01 15.25 -10.75
C GLU A 112 -1.98 13.90 -10.04
N PHE A 113 -1.36 13.85 -8.85
CA PHE A 113 -1.35 12.68 -7.98
C PHE A 113 -2.76 12.15 -7.69
N TRP A 114 -3.69 13.06 -7.35
CA TRP A 114 -5.07 12.71 -7.05
C TRP A 114 -5.81 12.18 -8.28
N ASN A 115 -5.63 12.82 -9.44
CA ASN A 115 -6.19 12.31 -10.69
C ASN A 115 -5.70 10.88 -11.00
N LYS A 116 -4.41 10.59 -10.78
CA LYS A 116 -3.88 9.22 -10.96
C LYS A 116 -4.53 8.23 -10.01
N ILE A 117 -4.79 8.60 -8.75
CA ILE A 117 -5.52 7.74 -7.80
C ILE A 117 -6.93 7.47 -8.35
N GLU A 118 -7.68 8.50 -8.71
CA GLU A 118 -9.05 8.35 -9.22
C GLU A 118 -9.11 7.49 -10.49
N GLU A 119 -8.18 7.68 -11.43
CA GLU A 119 -8.13 6.93 -12.68
C GLU A 119 -7.71 5.46 -12.50
N SER A 120 -6.91 5.17 -11.47
CA SER A 120 -6.42 3.80 -11.20
C SER A 120 -7.46 2.88 -10.55
N ILE A 121 -8.48 3.44 -9.89
CA ILE A 121 -9.45 2.65 -9.12
C ILE A 121 -10.62 2.29 -10.05
N GLU A 122 -10.86 1.00 -10.26
CA GLU A 122 -11.96 0.58 -11.13
C GLU A 122 -13.33 1.01 -10.57
N LYS A 123 -14.32 1.21 -11.44
CA LYS A 123 -15.66 1.62 -11.01
C LYS A 123 -16.26 0.64 -9.98
N GLY A 124 -16.76 1.17 -8.87
CA GLY A 124 -17.38 0.38 -7.80
C GLY A 124 -16.38 -0.26 -6.82
N ARG A 125 -15.13 0.20 -6.81
CA ARG A 125 -14.06 -0.28 -5.94
C ARG A 125 -13.75 0.68 -4.79
N ILE A 126 -12.86 0.24 -3.91
CA ILE A 126 -12.64 0.87 -2.61
C ILE A 126 -11.36 1.68 -2.59
N PHE A 127 -11.48 2.86 -2.00
CA PHE A 127 -10.37 3.70 -1.61
C PHE A 127 -10.35 3.86 -0.08
N CYS A 128 -9.22 3.58 0.55
CA CYS A 128 -8.98 3.74 1.99
C CYS A 128 -7.79 4.68 2.20
N TRP A 129 -7.99 5.83 2.85
CA TRP A 129 -6.90 6.70 3.30
C TRP A 129 -6.91 6.85 4.83
#